data_AF-A0A8E2DJV4-F1
#
_entry.id   AF-A0A8E2DJV4-F1
#
_cell.length_a   1.000
_cell.length_b   1.000
_cell.length_c   1.000
_cell.angle_alpha   90.00
_cell.angle_beta   90.00
_cell.angle_gamma   90.00
#
_symmetry.space_group_name_H-M   'P 1'
#
loop_
_entity.id
_entity.type
_entity.pdbx_description
1 polymer ?
#
loop_
_entity_poly.entity_id
_entity_poly.type
_entity_poly.pdbx_seq_one_letter_code
_entity_poly.pdbx_strand_id
1 'polypeptide(L)'
;MASRIALSALRASARPRPAALPRALAARGMASSSNNPPQPAERASELIDKLPSSPNLLTKTGSVVLGTGLLATAISQELYVVNEESVIAAGFFILITLIAKAIREPYKEWADGHIDRVRSLLNKSRAEHTDAVKERIQSVEKMKDVVAITEGLFALSKETAQLEADAFVQRQKVQLAAEVKSVLDSWVRFEQQQKESEQAQLTKTVIDNVLKDVRDEKTQREILSSAVAEVEQLVKSKAI
;
A
#
# COMPACT_ATOMS: atom_id res chain seq x y z
N MET A 1 -30.61 32.83 -33.49
CA MET A 1 -29.26 32.79 -34.11
C MET A 1 -29.21 31.53 -34.99
N ALA A 2 -29.94 31.49 -36.10
CA ALA A 2 -29.49 31.90 -37.43
C ALA A 2 -28.38 30.99 -38.02
N SER A 3 -28.86 29.93 -38.67
CA SER A 3 -28.29 29.17 -39.78
C SER A 3 -27.14 29.80 -40.57
N ARG A 4 -26.15 29.00 -40.97
CA ARG A 4 -25.56 29.01 -42.33
C ARG A 4 -25.17 27.61 -42.79
N ILE A 5 -26.04 27.05 -43.62
CA ILE A 5 -25.76 25.99 -44.59
C ILE A 5 -25.05 26.66 -45.77
N ALA A 6 -23.97 26.07 -46.27
CA ALA A 6 -23.40 26.40 -47.57
C ALA A 6 -23.32 25.12 -48.40
N LEU A 7 -24.37 24.92 -49.20
CA LEU A 7 -24.36 24.07 -50.38
C LEU A 7 -23.82 24.92 -51.54
N SER A 8 -22.77 24.45 -52.19
CA SER A 8 -22.42 24.91 -53.54
C SER A 8 -22.01 23.72 -54.37
N ALA A 9 -23.00 23.18 -55.09
CA ALA A 9 -22.81 22.32 -56.23
C ALA A 9 -22.33 23.17 -57.42
N LEU A 10 -21.26 22.75 -58.08
CA LEU A 10 -21.04 23.09 -59.48
C LEU A 10 -20.68 21.82 -60.24
N ARG A 11 -21.65 21.37 -61.02
CA ARG A 11 -21.54 20.34 -62.03
C ARG A 11 -21.05 21.04 -63.29
N ALA A 12 -19.82 20.78 -63.72
CA ALA A 12 -19.33 21.22 -65.03
C ALA A 12 -18.82 20.00 -65.79
N SER A 13 -19.57 19.67 -66.84
CA SER A 13 -19.31 18.64 -67.83
C SER A 13 -18.11 18.98 -68.72
N ALA A 14 -17.15 18.07 -68.82
CA ALA A 14 -16.26 17.99 -69.98
C ALA A 14 -15.90 16.52 -70.25
N ARG A 15 -16.37 16.01 -71.40
CA ARG A 15 -16.01 14.71 -71.96
C ARG A 15 -14.57 14.75 -72.55
N PRO A 16 -13.95 13.58 -72.79
CA PRO A 16 -12.49 13.42 -72.82
C PRO A 16 -11.89 13.73 -74.21
N ARG A 17 -10.64 14.18 -74.20
CA ARG A 17 -9.75 14.07 -75.37
C ARG A 17 -8.63 13.07 -75.09
N PRO A 18 -8.27 12.22 -76.07
CA PRO A 18 -7.30 11.15 -75.88
C PRO A 18 -5.90 11.74 -75.83
N ALA A 19 -5.24 11.65 -74.67
CA ALA A 19 -3.81 11.87 -74.58
C ALA A 19 -3.11 10.60 -75.09
N ALA A 20 -2.29 10.76 -76.12
CA ALA A 20 -1.45 9.70 -76.66
C ALA A 20 -0.61 9.06 -75.55
N LEU A 21 -0.73 7.74 -75.43
CA LEU A 21 0.10 6.93 -74.54
C LEU A 21 1.56 7.01 -75.03
N PRO A 22 2.54 7.46 -74.21
CA PRO A 22 3.91 7.06 -74.46
C PRO A 22 3.99 5.57 -74.12
N ARG A 23 4.16 4.75 -75.15
CA ARG A 23 4.53 3.33 -75.03
C ARG A 23 5.97 3.26 -74.51
N ALA A 24 6.14 3.55 -73.22
CA ALA A 24 7.31 3.11 -72.50
C ALA A 24 7.09 1.63 -72.17
N LEU A 25 7.80 0.75 -72.88
CA LEU A 25 8.12 -0.58 -72.37
C LEU A 25 8.99 -0.38 -71.13
N ALA A 26 8.35 -0.09 -70.00
CA ALA A 26 8.97 -0.23 -68.71
C ALA A 26 9.09 -1.72 -68.46
N ALA A 27 10.27 -2.28 -68.78
CA ALA A 27 10.71 -3.53 -68.18
C ALA A 27 10.62 -3.31 -66.66
N ARG A 28 9.59 -3.89 -66.06
CA ARG A 28 9.33 -3.83 -64.63
C ARG A 28 10.34 -4.74 -63.96
N GLY A 29 11.59 -4.27 -63.89
CA GLY A 29 12.61 -4.82 -63.01
C GLY A 29 12.07 -4.71 -61.60
N MET A 30 11.93 -5.85 -60.94
CA MET A 30 11.60 -5.96 -59.51
C MET A 30 12.75 -5.32 -58.72
N ALA A 31 12.73 -3.99 -58.59
CA ALA A 31 13.62 -3.26 -57.72
C ALA A 31 13.24 -3.62 -56.28
N SER A 32 14.05 -4.50 -55.70
CA SER A 32 13.93 -4.93 -54.32
C SER A 32 14.36 -3.79 -53.40
N SER A 33 13.52 -3.50 -52.41
CA SER A 33 13.82 -2.61 -51.29
C SER A 33 15.13 -3.01 -50.60
N SER A 34 16.02 -2.04 -50.39
CA SER A 34 17.10 -2.02 -49.38
C SER A 34 17.61 -3.38 -48.88
N ASN A 35 18.42 -4.03 -49.70
CA ASN A 35 19.56 -4.85 -49.31
C ASN A 35 20.24 -5.24 -50.61
N ASN A 36 21.54 -5.01 -50.72
CA ASN A 36 22.33 -5.68 -51.75
C ASN A 36 21.97 -7.18 -51.67
N PRO A 37 21.60 -7.87 -52.76
CA PRO A 37 21.42 -9.31 -52.67
C PRO A 37 22.71 -9.87 -52.04
N PRO A 38 22.63 -10.58 -50.90
CA PRO A 38 23.81 -11.05 -50.20
C PRO A 38 24.68 -11.82 -51.17
N GLN A 39 25.99 -11.68 -50.99
CA GLN A 39 26.94 -12.20 -51.95
C GLN A 39 26.66 -13.70 -52.15
N PRO A 40 26.73 -14.24 -53.38
CA PRO A 40 26.41 -15.64 -53.64
C PRO A 40 27.13 -16.61 -52.70
N ALA A 41 28.34 -16.24 -52.24
CA ALA A 41 29.10 -16.96 -51.22
C ALA A 41 28.39 -17.05 -49.86
N GLU A 42 27.79 -15.96 -49.37
CA GLU A 42 27.10 -15.89 -48.07
C GLU A 42 25.81 -16.73 -48.09
N ARG A 43 25.06 -16.68 -49.19
CA ARG A 43 23.86 -17.52 -49.38
C ARG A 43 24.21 -19.00 -49.51
N ALA A 44 25.32 -19.32 -50.18
CA ALA A 44 25.80 -20.70 -50.24
C ALA A 44 26.19 -21.22 -48.84
N SER A 45 26.86 -20.40 -48.01
CA SER A 45 27.16 -20.80 -46.63
C SER A 45 25.89 -21.02 -45.79
N GLU A 46 24.88 -20.15 -45.89
CA GLU A 46 23.61 -20.35 -45.18
C GLU A 46 22.89 -21.65 -45.56
N LEU A 47 23.02 -22.08 -46.81
CA LEU A 47 22.46 -23.34 -47.29
C LEU A 47 23.25 -24.55 -46.79
N ILE A 48 24.59 -24.45 -46.77
CA ILE A 48 25.48 -25.46 -46.21
C ILE A 48 25.24 -25.63 -44.71
N ASP A 49 24.97 -24.54 -44.00
CA ASP A 49 24.73 -24.57 -42.56
C ASP A 49 23.42 -25.26 -42.19
N LYS A 50 22.38 -25.15 -43.04
CA LYS A 50 21.09 -25.83 -42.86
C LYS A 50 21.12 -27.34 -43.14
N LEU A 51 22.20 -27.85 -43.73
CA LEU A 51 22.33 -29.28 -44.03
C LEU A 51 22.67 -30.10 -42.78
N PRO A 52 22.12 -31.32 -42.68
CA PRO A 52 22.30 -32.17 -41.52
C PRO A 52 23.77 -32.59 -41.41
N SER A 53 24.36 -32.36 -40.24
CA SER A 53 25.68 -32.85 -39.88
C SER A 53 25.56 -33.73 -38.63
N SER A 54 26.04 -34.97 -38.72
CA SER A 54 26.21 -35.82 -37.54
C SER A 54 27.68 -35.82 -37.16
N PRO A 55 28.03 -35.66 -35.86
CA PRO A 55 29.40 -35.37 -35.41
C PRO A 55 30.43 -36.47 -35.71
N ASN A 56 30.02 -37.65 -36.18
CA ASN A 56 30.92 -38.80 -36.36
C ASN A 56 30.79 -39.55 -37.70
N LEU A 57 29.86 -39.15 -38.60
CA LEU A 57 29.58 -39.93 -39.83
C LEU A 57 29.34 -39.09 -41.09
N LEU A 58 28.74 -37.90 -40.99
CA LEU A 58 28.40 -37.07 -42.15
C LEU A 58 28.83 -35.62 -41.92
N THR A 59 29.86 -35.19 -42.66
CA THR A 59 30.26 -33.78 -42.74
C THR A 59 29.31 -33.00 -43.63
N LYS A 60 29.17 -31.68 -43.43
CA LYS A 60 28.28 -30.83 -44.25
C LYS A 60 28.62 -30.92 -45.73
N THR A 61 29.91 -30.81 -46.05
CA THR A 61 30.43 -31.02 -47.43
C THR A 61 30.22 -32.45 -47.91
N GLY A 62 30.43 -33.44 -47.03
CA GLY A 62 30.16 -34.85 -47.30
C GLY A 62 28.72 -35.11 -47.69
N SER A 63 27.74 -34.53 -46.99
CA SER A 63 26.31 -34.72 -47.33
C SER A 63 25.94 -34.16 -48.70
N VAL A 64 26.52 -33.02 -49.10
CA VAL A 64 26.28 -32.42 -50.41
C VAL A 64 26.92 -33.26 -51.51
N VAL A 65 28.19 -33.63 -51.34
CA VAL A 65 28.93 -34.42 -52.33
C VAL A 65 28.32 -35.82 -52.46
N LEU A 66 27.92 -36.45 -51.35
CA LEU A 66 27.25 -37.75 -51.37
C LEU A 66 25.85 -37.63 -51.99
N GLY A 67 25.05 -36.63 -51.61
CA GLY A 67 23.71 -36.43 -52.19
C GLY A 67 23.75 -36.18 -53.68
N THR A 68 24.61 -35.26 -54.13
CA THR A 68 24.79 -34.95 -55.56
C THR A 68 25.43 -36.11 -56.33
N GLY A 69 26.40 -36.80 -55.72
CA GLY A 69 27.04 -37.99 -56.29
C GLY A 69 26.05 -39.13 -56.49
N LEU A 70 25.24 -39.46 -55.48
CA LEU A 70 24.21 -40.50 -55.58
C LEU A 70 23.17 -40.18 -56.65
N LEU A 71 22.73 -38.92 -56.74
CA LEU A 71 21.82 -38.48 -57.80
C LEU A 71 22.45 -38.59 -59.19
N ALA A 72 23.71 -38.14 -59.34
CA ALA A 72 24.44 -38.25 -60.60
C ALA A 72 24.64 -39.72 -61.02
N THR A 73 24.98 -40.60 -60.08
CA THR A 73 25.12 -42.04 -60.36
C THR A 73 23.79 -42.69 -60.68
N ALA A 74 22.70 -42.32 -59.99
CA ALA A 74 21.38 -42.86 -60.23
C ALA A 74 20.84 -42.51 -61.62
N ILE A 75 21.15 -41.29 -62.10
CA ILE A 75 20.82 -40.87 -63.47
C ILE A 75 21.77 -41.55 -64.47
N SER A 76 23.07 -41.56 -64.21
CA SER A 76 24.08 -42.09 -65.14
C SER A 76 23.97 -43.60 -65.35
N GLN A 77 23.52 -44.35 -64.34
CA GLN A 77 23.33 -45.80 -64.42
C GLN A 77 21.88 -46.19 -64.75
N GLU A 78 21.03 -45.22 -65.10
CA GLU A 78 19.58 -45.43 -65.35
C GLU A 78 18.85 -46.12 -64.18
N LEU A 79 19.41 -46.06 -62.97
CA LEU A 79 18.77 -46.55 -61.75
C LEU A 79 17.47 -45.75 -61.46
N TYR A 80 17.43 -44.49 -61.90
CA TYR A 80 16.23 -43.68 -61.97
C TYR A 80 15.92 -43.31 -63.41
N VAL A 81 14.88 -43.93 -63.97
CA VAL A 81 14.38 -43.63 -65.33
C VAL A 81 13.28 -42.56 -65.22
N VAL A 82 13.46 -41.45 -65.94
CA VAL A 82 12.44 -40.39 -66.01
C VAL A 82 11.26 -40.91 -66.83
N ASN A 83 10.13 -41.14 -66.16
CA ASN A 83 8.89 -41.60 -66.76
C ASN A 83 7.75 -40.60 -66.52
N GLU A 84 6.56 -40.87 -67.04
CA GLU A 84 5.35 -40.07 -66.80
C GLU A 84 5.05 -39.88 -65.30
N GLU A 85 5.35 -40.89 -64.49
CA GLU A 85 5.22 -40.85 -63.02
C GLU A 85 6.15 -39.82 -62.35
N SER A 86 7.28 -39.46 -62.98
CA SER A 86 8.19 -38.42 -62.47
C SER A 86 7.52 -37.03 -62.46
N VAL A 87 6.64 -36.75 -63.42
CA VAL A 87 5.88 -35.50 -63.49
C VAL A 87 4.81 -35.46 -62.38
N ILE A 88 4.16 -36.59 -62.13
CA ILE A 88 3.20 -36.74 -61.03
C ILE A 88 3.90 -36.57 -59.67
N ALA A 89 5.06 -37.21 -59.50
CA ALA A 89 5.87 -37.08 -58.29
C ALA A 89 6.30 -35.62 -58.03
N ALA A 90 6.79 -34.92 -59.06
CA ALA A 90 7.14 -33.50 -58.95
C ALA A 90 5.93 -32.63 -58.54
N GLY A 91 4.76 -32.86 -59.16
CA GLY A 91 3.52 -32.17 -58.78
C GLY A 91 3.08 -32.45 -57.34
N PHE A 92 3.22 -33.69 -56.89
CA PHE A 92 2.91 -34.10 -55.51
C PHE A 92 3.85 -33.44 -54.49
N PHE A 93 5.15 -33.35 -54.77
CA PHE A 93 6.09 -32.66 -53.88
C PHE A 93 5.79 -31.16 -53.79
N ILE A 94 5.42 -30.51 -54.89
CA ILE A 94 4.99 -29.10 -54.88
C ILE A 94 3.72 -28.94 -54.05
N LEU A 95 2.74 -29.84 -54.21
CA LEU A 95 1.51 -29.82 -53.42
C LEU A 95 1.80 -29.97 -51.92
N ILE A 96 2.58 -31.00 -51.53
CA ILE A 96 2.93 -31.24 -50.12
C ILE A 96 3.68 -30.04 -49.54
N THR A 97 4.64 -29.47 -50.25
CA THR A 97 5.42 -28.33 -49.72
C THR A 97 4.54 -27.12 -49.48
N LEU A 98 3.56 -26.85 -50.35
CA LEU A 98 2.58 -25.79 -50.14
C LEU A 98 1.64 -26.08 -48.96
N ILE A 99 1.14 -27.32 -48.83
CA ILE A 99 0.29 -27.74 -47.71
C ILE A 99 1.07 -27.66 -46.38
N ALA A 100 2.30 -28.18 -46.35
CA ALA A 100 3.16 -28.15 -45.18
C ALA A 100 3.44 -26.71 -44.75
N LYS A 101 3.69 -25.80 -45.70
CA LYS A 101 3.89 -24.38 -45.40
C LYS A 101 2.62 -23.73 -44.84
N ALA A 102 1.44 -24.07 -45.38
CA ALA A 102 0.17 -23.50 -44.93
C ALA A 102 -0.26 -24.00 -43.53
N ILE A 103 -0.01 -25.28 -43.21
CA ILE A 103 -0.46 -25.88 -41.93
C ILE A 103 0.55 -25.67 -40.79
N ARG A 104 1.83 -25.41 -41.10
CA ARG A 104 2.89 -25.31 -40.09
C ARG A 104 2.61 -24.28 -39.00
N GLU A 105 2.25 -23.06 -39.37
CA GLU A 105 1.98 -21.98 -38.42
C GLU A 105 0.75 -22.26 -37.55
N PRO A 106 -0.45 -22.56 -38.09
CA PRO A 106 -1.62 -22.81 -37.26
C PRO A 106 -1.47 -24.07 -36.40
N TYR A 107 -0.78 -25.11 -36.88
CA TYR A 107 -0.51 -26.29 -36.07
C TYR A 107 0.44 -25.98 -34.92
N LYS A 108 1.48 -25.17 -35.17
CA LYS A 108 2.41 -24.75 -34.12
C LYS A 108 1.71 -23.93 -33.05
N GLU A 109 0.91 -22.93 -33.44
CA GLU A 109 0.15 -22.11 -32.50
C GLU A 109 -0.84 -22.95 -31.68
N TRP A 110 -1.51 -23.91 -32.31
CA TRP A 110 -2.39 -24.83 -31.61
C TRP A 110 -1.63 -25.72 -30.60
N ALA A 111 -0.49 -26.26 -31.01
CA ALA A 111 0.35 -27.10 -30.15
C ALA A 111 0.91 -26.32 -28.96
N ASP A 112 1.49 -25.14 -29.22
CA ASP A 112 2.02 -24.24 -28.19
C ASP A 112 0.91 -23.81 -27.21
N GLY A 113 -0.27 -23.43 -27.72
CA GLY A 113 -1.42 -23.08 -26.89
C GLY A 113 -1.95 -24.23 -26.03
N HIS A 114 -1.89 -25.46 -26.52
CA HIS A 114 -2.25 -26.65 -25.73
C HIS A 114 -1.24 -26.90 -24.60
N ILE A 115 0.06 -26.82 -24.92
CA ILE A 115 1.15 -26.97 -23.95
C ILE A 115 1.03 -25.90 -22.86
N ASP A 116 0.81 -24.65 -23.23
CA ASP A 116 0.68 -23.53 -22.29
C ASP A 116 -0.56 -23.67 -21.39
N ARG A 117 -1.67 -24.17 -21.92
CA ARG A 117 -2.86 -24.47 -21.11
C ARG A 117 -2.57 -25.54 -20.06
N VAL A 118 -1.93 -26.63 -20.45
CA VAL A 118 -1.59 -27.72 -19.50
C VAL A 118 -0.60 -27.22 -18.46
N ARG A 119 0.43 -26.46 -18.88
CA ARG A 119 1.44 -25.89 -17.98
C ARG A 119 0.83 -24.89 -17.00
N SER A 120 -0.02 -23.99 -17.48
CA SER A 120 -0.69 -22.99 -16.63
C SER A 120 -1.65 -23.65 -15.64
N LEU A 121 -2.42 -24.66 -16.05
CA LEU A 121 -3.29 -25.41 -15.14
C LEU A 121 -2.50 -26.11 -14.04
N LEU A 122 -1.39 -26.76 -14.39
CA LEU A 122 -0.56 -27.45 -13.41
C LEU A 122 0.10 -26.49 -12.42
N ASN A 123 0.61 -25.34 -12.90
CA ASN A 123 1.19 -24.31 -12.04
C ASN A 123 0.14 -23.66 -11.13
N LYS A 124 -1.06 -23.39 -11.67
CA LYS A 124 -2.17 -22.83 -10.91
C LYS A 124 -2.64 -23.78 -9.82
N SER A 125 -2.82 -25.07 -10.14
CA SER A 125 -3.19 -26.09 -9.16
C SER A 125 -2.14 -26.21 -8.05
N ARG A 126 -0.84 -26.19 -8.39
CA ARG A 126 0.23 -26.17 -7.38
C ARG A 126 0.15 -24.95 -6.47
N ALA A 127 -0.04 -23.76 -7.04
CA ALA A 127 -0.18 -22.52 -6.28
C ALA A 127 -1.41 -22.56 -5.35
N GLU A 128 -2.57 -22.92 -5.87
CA GLU A 128 -3.82 -23.06 -5.10
C GLU A 128 -3.69 -24.08 -3.96
N HIS A 129 -3.05 -25.23 -4.20
CA HIS A 129 -2.76 -26.20 -3.14
C HIS A 129 -1.82 -25.63 -2.08
N THR A 130 -0.74 -24.93 -2.47
CA THR A 130 0.17 -24.32 -1.50
C THR A 130 -0.52 -23.23 -0.69
N ASP A 131 -1.40 -22.45 -1.30
CA ASP A 131 -2.10 -21.37 -0.62
C ASP A 131 -3.19 -21.89 0.32
N ALA A 132 -3.94 -22.93 -0.08
CA ALA A 132 -4.87 -23.62 0.81
C ALA A 132 -4.18 -24.25 2.03
N VAL A 133 -2.97 -24.81 1.84
CA VAL A 133 -2.16 -25.33 2.96
C VAL A 133 -1.68 -24.19 3.88
N LYS A 134 -1.22 -23.07 3.32
CA LYS A 134 -0.84 -21.89 4.12
C LYS A 134 -2.02 -21.33 4.92
N GLU A 135 -3.19 -21.21 4.30
CA GLU A 135 -4.40 -20.74 4.98
C GLU A 135 -4.78 -21.66 6.14
N ARG A 136 -4.69 -22.98 5.92
CA ARG A 136 -4.93 -23.96 6.97
C ARG A 136 -3.92 -23.85 8.12
N ILE A 137 -2.64 -23.62 7.81
CA ILE A 137 -1.60 -23.39 8.82
C ILE A 137 -1.92 -22.13 9.63
N GLN A 138 -2.25 -21.01 8.98
CA GLN A 138 -2.61 -19.75 9.67
C GLN A 138 -3.86 -19.91 10.55
N SER A 139 -4.84 -20.71 10.10
CA SER A 139 -6.03 -21.02 10.90
C SER A 139 -5.68 -21.82 12.16
N VAL A 140 -4.81 -22.83 12.04
CA VAL A 140 -4.35 -23.65 13.18
C VAL A 140 -3.43 -22.84 14.10
N GLU A 141 -2.61 -21.95 13.56
CA GLU A 141 -1.74 -21.05 14.35
C GLU A 141 -2.56 -20.17 15.29
N LYS A 142 -3.68 -19.62 14.84
CA LYS A 142 -4.62 -18.87 15.71
C LYS A 142 -5.20 -19.72 16.84
N MET A 143 -5.35 -21.03 16.64
CA MET A 143 -5.86 -21.94 17.67
C MET A 143 -4.81 -22.28 18.72
N LYS A 144 -3.52 -22.12 18.41
CA LYS A 144 -2.42 -22.39 19.35
C LYS A 144 -2.46 -21.46 20.56
N ASP A 145 -2.86 -20.21 20.37
CA ASP A 145 -2.85 -19.18 21.42
C ASP A 145 -4.10 -19.17 22.30
N VAL A 146 -5.13 -19.96 21.97
CA VAL A 146 -6.41 -19.97 22.69
C VAL A 146 -6.24 -20.41 24.15
N VAL A 147 -5.32 -21.33 24.42
CA VAL A 147 -5.04 -21.81 25.79
C VAL A 147 -4.46 -20.66 26.64
N ALA A 148 -3.44 -19.97 26.14
CA ALA A 148 -2.82 -18.85 26.84
C ALA A 148 -3.79 -17.67 27.04
N ILE A 149 -4.63 -17.37 26.04
CA ILE A 149 -5.67 -16.34 26.16
C ILE A 149 -6.70 -16.72 27.24
N THR A 150 -7.09 -17.99 27.31
CA THR A 150 -8.07 -18.46 28.29
C THR A 150 -7.49 -18.40 29.71
N GLU A 151 -6.26 -18.86 29.91
CA GLU A 151 -5.55 -18.73 31.19
C GLU A 151 -5.40 -17.26 31.59
N GLY A 152 -5.04 -16.38 30.64
CA GLY A 152 -4.97 -14.95 30.85
C GLY A 152 -6.32 -14.33 31.24
N LEU A 153 -7.42 -14.78 30.66
CA LEU A 153 -8.77 -14.30 31.00
C LEU A 153 -9.17 -14.70 32.43
N PHE A 154 -8.83 -15.92 32.86
CA PHE A 154 -9.07 -16.36 34.24
C PHE A 154 -8.17 -15.64 35.24
N ALA A 155 -6.90 -15.40 34.89
CA ALA A 155 -6.00 -14.59 35.71
C ALA A 155 -6.51 -13.16 35.87
N LEU A 156 -6.90 -12.51 34.77
CA LEU A 156 -7.47 -11.17 34.78
C LEU A 156 -8.76 -11.09 35.62
N SER A 157 -9.64 -12.09 35.50
CA SER A 157 -10.84 -12.20 36.33
C SER A 157 -10.52 -12.25 37.82
N LYS A 158 -9.51 -13.04 38.21
CA LYS A 158 -9.08 -13.19 39.60
C LYS A 158 -8.44 -11.91 40.14
N GLU A 159 -7.57 -11.28 39.35
CA GLU A 159 -6.95 -10.00 39.69
C GLU A 159 -7.99 -8.88 39.83
N THR A 160 -8.97 -8.83 38.94
CA THR A 160 -10.07 -7.86 39.01
C THR A 160 -10.86 -8.01 40.31
N ALA A 161 -11.24 -9.24 40.68
CA ALA A 161 -11.96 -9.49 41.93
C ALA A 161 -11.15 -9.09 43.17
N GLN A 162 -9.83 -9.32 43.16
CA GLN A 162 -8.93 -8.90 44.26
C GLN A 162 -8.85 -7.37 44.34
N LEU A 163 -8.63 -6.70 43.21
CA LEU A 163 -8.56 -5.24 43.16
C LEU A 163 -9.87 -4.56 43.55
N GLU A 164 -11.02 -5.14 43.19
CA GLU A 164 -12.33 -4.64 43.62
C GLU A 164 -12.52 -4.77 45.14
N ALA A 165 -12.11 -5.90 45.73
CA ALA A 165 -12.17 -6.10 47.17
C ALA A 165 -11.26 -5.11 47.92
N ASP A 166 -10.01 -4.94 47.47
CA ASP A 166 -9.06 -3.99 48.06
C ASP A 166 -9.55 -2.54 47.92
N ALA A 167 -10.07 -2.17 46.74
CA ALA A 167 -10.65 -0.86 46.51
C ALA A 167 -11.87 -0.60 47.42
N PHE A 168 -12.69 -1.61 47.67
CA PHE A 168 -13.84 -1.51 48.56
C PHE A 168 -13.41 -1.28 50.01
N VAL A 169 -12.46 -2.05 50.53
CA VAL A 169 -11.90 -1.87 51.88
C VAL A 169 -11.26 -0.49 52.03
N GLN A 170 -10.48 -0.06 51.03
CA GLN A 170 -9.85 1.25 51.07
C GLN A 170 -10.87 2.39 51.03
N ARG A 171 -11.94 2.27 50.23
CA ARG A 171 -13.05 3.23 50.24
C ARG A 171 -13.72 3.32 51.61
N GLN A 172 -14.00 2.19 52.27
CA GLN A 172 -14.57 2.19 53.61
C GLN A 172 -13.68 2.90 54.63
N LYS A 173 -12.36 2.66 54.58
CA LYS A 173 -11.39 3.33 55.46
C LYS A 173 -11.37 4.85 55.23
N VAL A 174 -11.39 5.28 53.97
CA VAL A 174 -11.40 6.71 53.61
C VAL A 174 -12.72 7.37 54.04
N GLN A 175 -13.86 6.70 53.84
CA GLN A 175 -15.16 7.19 54.31
C GLN A 175 -15.18 7.34 55.83
N LEU A 176 -14.74 6.33 56.58
CA LEU A 176 -14.66 6.41 58.04
C LEU A 176 -13.71 7.53 58.50
N ALA A 177 -12.54 7.68 57.87
CA ALA A 177 -11.61 8.75 58.17
C ALA A 177 -12.21 10.15 57.89
N ALA A 178 -12.99 10.28 56.81
CA ALA A 178 -13.68 11.52 56.47
C ALA A 178 -14.77 11.87 57.49
N GLU A 179 -15.55 10.89 57.96
CA GLU A 179 -16.55 11.10 59.02
C GLU A 179 -15.91 11.47 60.36
N VAL A 180 -14.83 10.79 60.75
CA VAL A 180 -14.11 11.15 61.99
C VAL A 180 -13.52 12.56 61.88
N LYS A 181 -12.98 12.92 60.71
CA LYS A 181 -12.48 14.28 60.45
C LYS A 181 -13.61 15.31 60.51
N SER A 182 -14.78 15.05 59.91
CA SER A 182 -15.90 15.98 59.91
C SER A 182 -16.38 16.28 61.33
N VAL A 183 -16.44 15.24 62.18
CA VAL A 183 -16.73 15.38 63.60
C VAL A 183 -15.65 16.23 64.27
N LEU A 184 -14.37 15.93 64.09
CA LEU A 184 -13.27 16.70 64.71
C LEU A 184 -13.27 18.17 64.26
N ASP A 185 -13.46 18.44 62.97
CA ASP A 185 -13.56 19.79 62.42
C ASP A 185 -14.76 20.53 63.03
N SER A 186 -15.88 19.84 63.30
CA SER A 186 -17.03 20.44 63.99
C SER A 186 -16.72 20.82 65.45
N TRP A 187 -15.95 19.99 66.17
CA TRP A 187 -15.49 20.30 67.53
C TRP A 187 -14.53 21.50 67.55
N VAL A 188 -13.57 21.54 66.62
CA VAL A 188 -12.65 22.68 66.48
C VAL A 188 -13.40 23.96 66.15
N ARG A 189 -14.39 23.90 65.25
CA ARG A 189 -15.24 25.05 64.93
C ARG A 189 -16.05 25.52 66.15
N PHE A 190 -16.59 24.59 66.93
CA PHE A 190 -17.30 24.92 68.16
C PHE A 190 -16.38 25.56 69.21
N GLU A 191 -15.16 25.06 69.38
CA GLU A 191 -14.16 25.62 70.27
C GLU A 191 -13.75 27.05 69.84
N GLN A 192 -13.51 27.26 68.55
CA GLN A 192 -13.22 28.59 68.01
C GLN A 192 -14.39 29.55 68.24
N GLN A 193 -15.63 29.11 67.98
CA GLN A 193 -16.82 29.93 68.23
C GLN A 193 -16.99 30.28 69.71
N GLN A 194 -16.70 29.35 70.63
CA GLN A 194 -16.70 29.64 72.07
C GLN A 194 -15.65 30.68 72.42
N LYS A 195 -14.38 30.49 71.99
CA LYS A 195 -13.30 31.46 72.23
C LYS A 195 -13.64 32.84 71.68
N GLU A 196 -14.20 32.93 70.48
CA GLU A 196 -14.64 34.19 69.89
C GLU A 196 -15.77 34.85 70.70
N SER A 197 -16.75 34.06 71.18
CA SER A 197 -17.84 34.58 72.00
C SER A 197 -17.40 35.05 73.38
N GLU A 198 -16.48 34.31 74.03
CA GLU A 198 -15.84 34.71 75.29
C GLU A 198 -15.02 35.98 75.10
N GLN A 199 -14.21 36.06 74.04
CA GLN A 199 -13.45 37.28 73.72
C GLN A 199 -14.38 38.46 73.45
N ALA A 200 -15.49 38.27 72.74
CA ALA A 200 -16.48 39.32 72.51
C ALA A 200 -17.15 39.77 73.82
N GLN A 201 -17.49 38.84 74.72
CA GLN A 201 -18.08 39.16 76.02
C GLN A 201 -17.08 39.85 76.96
N LEU A 202 -15.83 39.40 76.99
CA LEU A 202 -14.74 40.06 77.72
C LEU A 202 -14.50 41.46 77.18
N THR A 203 -14.42 41.62 75.85
CA THR A 203 -14.24 42.93 75.20
C THR A 203 -15.39 43.87 75.54
N LYS A 204 -16.64 43.40 75.48
CA LYS A 204 -17.80 44.20 75.89
C LYS A 204 -17.72 44.61 77.37
N THR A 205 -17.37 43.68 78.26
CA THR A 205 -17.25 43.95 79.70
C THR A 205 -16.13 44.96 80.00
N VAL A 206 -14.98 44.83 79.33
CA VAL A 206 -13.87 45.78 79.44
C VAL A 206 -14.27 47.16 78.92
N ILE A 207 -14.91 47.24 77.75
CA ILE A 207 -15.42 48.52 77.20
C ILE A 207 -16.44 49.15 78.15
N ASP A 208 -17.40 48.38 78.68
CA ASP A 208 -18.41 48.87 79.61
C ASP A 208 -17.79 49.35 80.93
N ASN A 209 -16.77 48.66 81.45
CA ASN A 209 -16.05 49.09 82.65
C ASN A 209 -15.22 50.35 82.40
N VAL A 210 -14.50 50.44 81.28
CA VAL A 210 -13.75 51.66 80.91
C VAL A 210 -14.70 52.84 80.71
N LEU A 211 -15.87 52.65 80.09
CA LEU A 211 -16.87 53.71 79.94
C LEU A 211 -17.47 54.16 81.28
N LYS A 212 -17.59 53.26 82.27
CA LYS A 212 -17.99 53.63 83.64
C LYS A 212 -16.87 54.37 84.36
N ASP A 213 -15.65 53.86 84.31
CA ASP A 213 -14.48 54.49 84.94
C ASP A 213 -14.21 55.87 84.35
N VAL A 214 -14.42 56.11 83.04
CA VAL A 214 -14.30 57.45 82.42
C VAL A 214 -15.42 58.41 82.86
N ARG A 215 -16.57 57.89 83.30
CA ARG A 215 -17.68 58.72 83.82
C ARG A 215 -17.52 59.09 85.29
N ASP A 216 -16.67 58.41 86.05
CA ASP A 216 -16.42 58.72 87.45
C ASP A 216 -15.68 60.06 87.63
N GLU A 217 -16.10 60.87 88.61
CA GLU A 217 -15.51 62.20 88.83
C GLU A 217 -14.02 62.15 89.20
N LYS A 218 -13.58 61.09 89.89
CA LYS A 218 -12.20 60.98 90.38
C LYS A 218 -11.21 60.82 89.24
N THR A 219 -11.49 59.91 88.32
CA THR A 219 -10.73 59.64 87.10
C THR A 219 -10.81 60.81 86.13
N GLN A 220 -11.96 61.48 85.98
CA GLN A 220 -12.02 62.73 85.18
C GLN A 220 -11.11 63.82 85.72
N ARG A 221 -11.05 64.01 87.05
CA ARG A 221 -10.12 64.97 87.66
C ARG A 221 -8.67 64.56 87.48
N GLU A 222 -8.34 63.27 87.59
CA GLU A 222 -6.99 62.74 87.32
C GLU A 222 -6.60 62.86 85.83
N ILE A 223 -7.52 62.64 84.91
CA ILE A 223 -7.28 62.82 83.47
C ILE A 223 -7.09 64.31 83.15
N LEU A 224 -7.90 65.20 83.73
CA LEU A 224 -7.74 66.64 83.57
C LEU A 224 -6.43 67.14 84.16
N SER A 225 -6.02 66.64 85.34
CA SER A 225 -4.73 67.01 85.93
C SER A 225 -3.56 66.45 85.14
N SER A 226 -3.65 65.23 84.62
CA SER A 226 -2.65 64.63 83.72
C SER A 226 -2.57 65.37 82.39
N ALA A 227 -3.70 65.76 81.80
CA ALA A 227 -3.74 66.55 80.57
C ALA A 227 -3.16 67.95 80.78
N VAL A 228 -3.43 68.60 81.92
CA VAL A 228 -2.78 69.87 82.29
C VAL A 228 -1.28 69.67 82.50
N ALA A 229 -0.86 68.58 83.14
CA ALA A 229 0.56 68.25 83.29
C ALA A 229 1.25 67.98 81.94
N GLU A 230 0.61 67.27 81.02
CA GLU A 230 1.12 67.03 79.66
C GLU A 230 1.16 68.33 78.84
N VAL A 231 0.16 69.20 78.96
CA VAL A 231 0.17 70.53 78.33
C VAL A 231 1.27 71.41 78.94
N GLU A 232 1.44 71.41 80.26
CA GLU A 232 2.54 72.10 80.93
C GLU A 232 3.91 71.54 80.50
N GLN A 233 4.01 70.23 80.26
CA GLN A 233 5.22 69.59 79.76
C GLN A 233 5.48 69.92 78.28
N LEU A 234 4.44 70.00 77.45
CA LEU A 234 4.51 70.46 76.05
C LEU A 234 4.88 71.95 75.94
N VAL A 235 4.37 72.79 76.86
CA VAL A 235 4.72 74.22 76.97
C VAL A 235 6.15 74.39 77.49
N LYS A 236 6.58 73.60 78.49
CA LYS A 236 7.97 73.59 78.98
C LYS A 236 8.97 73.04 77.95
N SER A 237 8.54 72.10 77.10
CA SER A 237 9.37 71.53 76.01
C SER A 237 9.32 72.33 74.71
N LYS A 238 8.58 73.46 74.67
CA LYS A 238 8.55 74.42 73.55
C LYS A 238 8.25 73.76 72.20
N ALA A 239 7.18 72.95 72.16
CA ALA A 239 6.62 72.38 70.94
C ALA A 239 5.33 73.09 70.47
N ILE A 240 5.12 74.34 70.90
CA ILE A 240 4.43 75.44 70.21
C ILE A 240 5.23 76.72 70.48
#